data_AF-A0A2N5LHG1-F1
#
_entry.id   AF-A0A2N5LHG1-F1
#
_cell.length_a   1.000
_cell.length_b   1.000
_cell.length_c   1.000
_cell.angle_alpha   90.00
_cell.angle_beta   90.00
_cell.angle_gamma   90.00
#
_symmetry.space_group_name_H-M   'P 1'
#
loop_
_entity.id
_entity.type
_entity.pdbx_description
1 polymer ?
#
loop_
_entity_poly.entity_id
_entity_poly.type
_entity_poly.pdbx_seq_one_letter_code
_entity_poly.pdbx_strand_id
1 'polypeptide(L)'
;EVPLFNLINGKYEEVGKLRHSDYRVMIPIGLTVESFSPFSSFSKNLPQVKPLVGQYSFVSISIDDLFVLRRMLPTPGVFAHYMEVRQAIAGIKQGLLFDEFDHLGAYLTKNRFDQDIIDQSKDENASLVIYNGMSDVVDSAFASEQWETSSKPTQEFPEVVLKVLSALDISREPGWLSVDSLIRDFGEEARNNFAKYLTDLDKTIEQHPARYFAFGGEANPILVWMQNSKYEVEWEKVNHKASVVAISIKVENLIGVLLKVGKRGVYEAAQPLKINVPVEQTKENMLIFEDAKRMNQQIKSRADHAVKGKLEPKQKRKVGRNASCPCGSGKKYKRCHGL
;
A
#
# COMPACT_ATOMS: atom_id res chain seq x y z
N GLU A 1 -25.68 1.47 15.26
CA GLU A 1 -26.11 1.90 13.90
C GLU A 1 -26.59 3.34 13.99
N VAL A 2 -26.41 4.14 12.95
CA VAL A 2 -26.86 5.54 12.89
C VAL A 2 -27.81 5.70 11.71
N PRO A 3 -29.07 6.12 11.92
CA PRO A 3 -30.01 6.36 10.81
C PRO A 3 -29.60 7.61 10.01
N LEU A 4 -29.75 7.52 8.69
CA LEU A 4 -29.62 8.61 7.75
C LEU A 4 -31.00 9.08 7.33
N PHE A 5 -31.20 10.39 7.31
CA PHE A 5 -32.47 10.99 6.92
C PHE A 5 -32.27 11.89 5.70
N ASN A 6 -33.28 11.91 4.82
CA ASN A 6 -33.39 12.89 3.76
C ASN A 6 -34.57 13.81 4.04
N LEU A 7 -34.43 15.10 3.72
CA LEU A 7 -35.50 16.08 3.87
C LEU A 7 -36.36 16.07 2.60
N ILE A 8 -37.55 15.48 2.67
CA ILE A 8 -38.51 15.37 1.56
C ILE A 8 -39.79 16.07 1.98
N ASN A 9 -40.19 17.10 1.22
CA ASN A 9 -41.41 17.88 1.46
C ASN A 9 -41.55 18.39 2.91
N GLY A 10 -40.44 18.82 3.52
CA GLY A 10 -40.42 19.34 4.90
C GLY A 10 -40.48 18.28 6.00
N LYS A 11 -40.41 16.99 5.66
CA LYS A 11 -40.30 15.88 6.62
C LYS A 11 -38.98 15.14 6.45
N TYR A 12 -38.39 14.72 7.56
CA TYR A 12 -37.23 13.84 7.55
C TYR A 12 -37.68 12.40 7.41
N GLU A 13 -37.34 11.77 6.29
CA GLU A 13 -37.62 10.36 6.02
C GLU A 13 -36.31 9.57 6.16
N GLU A 14 -36.34 8.45 6.90
CA GLU A 14 -35.16 7.59 7.04
C GLU A 14 -34.88 6.88 5.70
N VAL A 15 -33.68 7.11 5.15
CA VAL A 15 -33.26 6.56 3.85
C VAL A 15 -32.24 5.42 3.98
N GLY A 16 -31.74 5.17 5.19
CA GLY A 16 -30.80 4.08 5.45
C GLY A 16 -30.22 4.12 6.85
N LYS A 17 -29.41 3.12 7.18
CA LYS A 17 -28.67 3.04 8.45
C LYS A 17 -27.21 2.74 8.18
N LEU A 18 -26.33 3.48 8.84
CA LEU A 18 -24.90 3.22 8.88
C LEU A 18 -24.61 2.24 10.02
N ARG A 19 -23.97 1.11 9.71
CA ARG A 19 -23.47 0.19 10.75
C ARG A 19 -21.96 0.32 10.81
N HIS A 20 -21.43 0.45 12.02
CA HIS A 20 -19.99 0.45 12.26
C HIS A 20 -19.30 -0.78 11.67
N SER A 21 -19.95 -1.95 11.70
CA SER A 21 -19.44 -3.21 11.14
C SER A 21 -19.19 -3.19 9.63
N ASP A 22 -19.83 -2.26 8.91
CA ASP A 22 -19.78 -2.21 7.45
C ASP A 22 -18.54 -1.44 6.96
N TYR A 23 -17.83 -0.76 7.86
CA TYR A 23 -16.66 0.06 7.57
C TYR A 23 -15.39 -0.59 8.10
N ARG A 24 -14.44 -0.88 7.21
CA ARG A 24 -13.11 -1.39 7.57
C ARG A 24 -12.32 -0.40 8.42
N VAL A 25 -12.42 0.89 8.06
CA VAL A 25 -11.64 1.98 8.64
C VAL A 25 -12.57 3.16 8.87
N MET A 26 -12.48 3.77 10.06
CA MET A 26 -13.10 5.04 10.37
C MET A 26 -12.06 5.93 11.03
N ILE A 27 -11.98 7.18 10.56
CA ILE A 27 -10.94 8.13 10.96
C ILE A 27 -11.68 9.39 11.40
N PRO A 28 -11.72 9.71 12.71
CA PRO A 28 -12.30 10.95 13.17
C PRO A 28 -11.35 12.11 12.82
N ILE A 29 -11.88 13.12 12.13
CA ILE A 29 -11.11 14.29 11.70
C ILE A 29 -11.84 15.54 12.21
N GLY A 30 -11.12 16.40 12.90
CA GLY A 30 -11.57 17.77 13.17
C GLY A 30 -11.46 18.60 11.89
N LEU A 31 -12.60 18.93 11.28
CA LEU A 31 -12.62 19.83 10.12
C LEU A 31 -12.70 21.28 10.61
N THR A 32 -11.72 22.10 10.20
CA THR A 32 -11.61 23.50 10.64
C THR A 32 -11.60 24.45 9.46
N VAL A 33 -12.06 25.70 9.66
CA VAL A 33 -11.89 26.76 8.66
C VAL A 33 -10.44 27.23 8.68
N GLU A 34 -9.97 27.66 9.84
CA GLU A 34 -8.58 28.06 10.06
C GLU A 34 -7.65 26.86 10.15
N SER A 35 -6.39 27.04 9.75
CA SER A 35 -5.38 25.99 9.88
C SER A 35 -4.90 25.82 11.32
N PHE A 36 -5.19 24.65 11.88
CA PHE A 36 -4.59 24.15 13.12
C PHE A 36 -3.50 23.10 12.82
N SER A 37 -2.94 23.08 11.62
CA SER A 37 -2.06 21.99 11.18
C SER A 37 -0.81 21.81 12.07
N PRO A 38 -0.14 22.85 12.61
CA PRO A 38 0.94 22.63 13.55
C PRO A 38 0.42 22.01 14.86
N PHE A 39 -0.66 22.54 15.41
CA PHE A 39 -1.26 21.97 16.62
C PHE A 39 -1.66 20.51 16.42
N SER A 40 -2.33 20.18 15.31
CA SER A 40 -2.68 18.81 14.91
C SER A 40 -1.45 17.88 14.93
N SER A 41 -0.35 18.34 14.35
CA SER A 41 0.92 17.59 14.25
C SER A 41 1.61 17.38 15.62
N PHE A 42 1.62 18.40 16.49
CA PHE A 42 2.30 18.35 17.79
C PHE A 42 1.45 17.82 18.95
N SER A 43 0.12 17.80 18.81
CA SER A 43 -0.83 17.52 19.89
C SER A 43 -0.61 16.18 20.60
N LYS A 44 -0.06 15.18 19.90
CA LYS A 44 0.28 13.85 20.43
C LYS A 44 1.29 13.84 21.60
N ASN A 45 2.01 14.95 21.79
CA ASN A 45 2.94 15.13 22.91
C ASN A 45 2.30 15.85 24.12
N LEU A 46 1.06 16.33 23.99
CA LEU A 46 0.34 17.00 25.07
C LEU A 46 -0.47 15.99 25.90
N PRO A 47 -0.21 15.85 27.21
CA PRO A 47 -0.94 14.91 28.07
C PRO A 47 -2.46 15.16 28.12
N GLN A 48 -2.89 16.39 27.84
CA GLN A 48 -4.28 16.81 27.84
C GLN A 48 -5.04 16.33 26.60
N VAL A 49 -4.35 16.11 25.48
CA VAL A 49 -4.94 15.63 24.23
C VAL A 49 -4.95 14.11 24.26
N LYS A 50 -6.08 13.54 24.68
CA LYS A 50 -6.28 12.09 24.74
C LYS A 50 -6.86 11.58 23.42
N PRO A 51 -6.59 10.31 23.05
CA PRO A 51 -7.22 9.70 21.90
C PRO A 51 -8.76 9.77 21.97
N LEU A 52 -9.38 10.15 20.87
CA LEU A 52 -10.83 10.15 20.69
C LEU A 52 -11.34 8.72 20.84
N VAL A 53 -12.38 8.58 21.67
CA VAL A 53 -12.96 7.27 22.02
C VAL A 53 -11.92 6.27 22.61
N GLY A 54 -10.79 6.78 23.11
CA GLY A 54 -9.69 5.96 23.62
C GLY A 54 -8.83 5.26 22.56
N GLN A 55 -9.09 5.47 21.27
CA GLN A 55 -8.44 4.74 20.19
C GLN A 55 -7.75 5.65 19.16
N TYR A 56 -8.39 6.75 18.78
CA TYR A 56 -7.94 7.55 17.63
C TYR A 56 -7.18 8.79 18.09
N SER A 57 -5.88 8.87 17.80
CA SER A 57 -5.11 10.08 18.02
C SER A 57 -5.73 11.27 17.29
N PHE A 58 -5.64 12.45 17.89
CA PHE A 58 -6.23 13.68 17.35
C PHE A 58 -5.64 14.02 15.98
N VAL A 59 -6.54 14.26 15.01
CA VAL A 59 -6.20 14.78 13.68
C VAL A 59 -7.18 15.91 13.37
N SER A 60 -6.63 17.07 13.02
CA SER A 60 -7.37 18.21 12.48
C SER A 60 -6.84 18.55 11.09
N ILE A 61 -7.74 18.85 10.16
CA ILE A 61 -7.44 19.23 8.78
C ILE A 61 -8.28 20.46 8.46
N SER A 62 -7.68 21.50 7.90
CA SER A 62 -8.44 22.69 7.47
C SER A 62 -9.13 22.46 6.13
N ILE A 63 -10.14 23.27 5.83
CA ILE A 63 -10.81 23.25 4.52
C ILE A 63 -9.80 23.50 3.38
N ASP A 64 -8.85 24.42 3.59
CA ASP A 64 -7.81 24.74 2.60
C ASP A 64 -6.84 23.56 2.39
N ASP A 65 -6.40 22.92 3.46
CA ASP A 65 -5.59 21.70 3.37
C ASP A 65 -6.35 20.59 2.62
N LEU A 66 -7.66 20.45 2.87
CA LEU A 66 -8.48 19.44 2.20
C LEU A 66 -8.58 19.68 0.68
N PHE A 67 -8.57 20.94 0.23
CA PHE A 67 -8.50 21.25 -1.20
C PHE A 67 -7.17 20.82 -1.81
N VAL A 68 -6.06 21.05 -1.11
CA VAL A 68 -4.72 20.61 -1.54
C VAL A 68 -4.65 19.09 -1.60
N LEU A 69 -5.10 18.41 -0.53
CA LEU A 69 -5.17 16.94 -0.47
C LEU A 69 -6.00 16.40 -1.61
N ARG A 70 -7.22 16.92 -1.83
CA ARG A 70 -8.10 16.48 -2.93
C ARG A 70 -7.43 16.64 -4.30
N ARG A 71 -6.64 17.70 -4.49
CA ARG A 71 -5.94 17.93 -5.77
C ARG A 71 -4.81 16.94 -5.98
N MET A 72 -4.00 16.70 -4.95
CA MET A 72 -2.80 15.84 -5.00
C MET A 72 -3.14 14.35 -4.91
N LEU A 73 -4.28 14.01 -4.30
CA LEU A 73 -4.74 12.64 -4.04
C LEU A 73 -6.08 12.42 -4.76
N PRO A 74 -6.08 12.33 -6.11
CA PRO A 74 -7.29 12.48 -6.91
C PRO A 74 -8.24 11.28 -6.86
N THR A 75 -7.76 10.10 -6.47
CA THR A 75 -8.60 8.89 -6.38
C THR A 75 -9.00 8.61 -4.93
N PRO A 76 -10.18 8.02 -4.68
CA PRO A 76 -10.58 7.67 -3.32
C PRO A 76 -9.61 6.69 -2.65
N GLY A 77 -8.99 5.78 -3.42
CA GLY A 77 -8.00 4.83 -2.89
C GLY A 77 -6.75 5.52 -2.35
N VAL A 78 -6.17 6.45 -3.13
CA VAL A 78 -4.94 7.15 -2.68
C VAL A 78 -5.23 8.12 -1.53
N PHE A 79 -6.41 8.76 -1.52
CA PHE A 79 -6.85 9.60 -0.39
C PHE A 79 -7.11 8.78 0.88
N ALA A 80 -7.83 7.66 0.78
CA ALA A 80 -8.08 6.77 1.93
C ALA A 80 -6.79 6.22 2.52
N HIS A 81 -5.86 5.77 1.67
CA HIS A 81 -4.55 5.30 2.12
C HIS A 81 -3.73 6.42 2.79
N TYR A 82 -3.73 7.63 2.24
CA TYR A 82 -3.12 8.79 2.92
C TYR A 82 -3.71 9.01 4.32
N MET A 83 -5.03 8.96 4.47
CA MET A 83 -5.68 9.16 5.75
C MET A 83 -5.32 8.06 6.76
N GLU A 84 -5.17 6.80 6.32
CA GLU A 84 -4.68 5.70 7.16
C GLU A 84 -3.27 5.99 7.68
N VAL A 85 -2.35 6.43 6.81
CA VAL A 85 -0.98 6.83 7.20
C VAL A 85 -1.02 8.05 8.12
N ARG A 86 -1.85 9.06 7.81
CA ARG A 86 -1.98 10.29 8.59
C ARG A 86 -2.53 10.02 10.01
N GLN A 87 -3.44 9.07 10.15
CA GLN A 87 -3.96 8.62 11.44
C GLN A 87 -2.90 7.81 12.22
N ALA A 88 -2.08 7.00 11.54
CA ALA A 88 -1.00 6.24 12.17
C ALA A 88 0.09 7.16 12.75
N ILE A 89 0.60 8.11 11.95
CA ILE A 89 1.62 9.06 12.40
C ILE A 89 1.14 9.98 13.53
N ALA A 90 -0.16 10.27 13.62
CA ALA A 90 -0.74 11.01 14.74
C ALA A 90 -0.55 10.28 16.10
N GLY A 91 -0.34 8.96 16.11
CA GLY A 91 -0.02 8.18 17.31
C GLY A 91 1.46 8.05 17.63
N ILE A 92 2.36 8.36 16.70
CA ILE A 92 3.81 8.13 16.86
C ILE A 92 4.46 9.37 17.47
N LYS A 93 4.77 9.33 18.77
CA LYS A 93 5.31 10.48 19.53
C LYS A 93 6.70 10.91 19.07
N GLN A 94 7.50 9.97 18.59
CA GLN A 94 8.87 10.19 18.12
C GLN A 94 8.89 10.95 16.78
N GLY A 95 7.84 10.86 15.97
CA GLY A 95 7.81 11.48 14.64
C GLY A 95 7.36 12.93 14.70
N LEU A 96 8.13 13.84 14.11
CA LEU A 96 7.82 15.27 14.08
C LEU A 96 7.88 15.79 12.64
N LEU A 97 6.72 16.26 12.19
CA LEU A 97 6.49 16.98 10.93
C LEU A 97 5.74 18.26 11.29
N PHE A 98 5.96 19.36 10.57
CA PHE A 98 5.47 20.66 11.03
C PHE A 98 3.98 20.84 10.76
N ASP A 99 3.52 20.55 9.54
CA ASP A 99 2.16 20.81 9.10
C ASP A 99 1.62 19.72 8.17
N GLU A 100 0.41 19.92 7.63
CA GLU A 100 -0.24 18.95 6.75
C GLU A 100 0.48 18.79 5.40
N PHE A 101 1.22 19.81 4.94
CA PHE A 101 1.97 19.74 3.68
C PHE A 101 3.25 18.93 3.84
N ASP A 102 3.90 19.00 5.00
CA ASP A 102 4.98 18.09 5.35
C ASP A 102 4.49 16.64 5.40
N HIS A 103 3.31 16.38 5.99
CA HIS A 103 2.73 15.03 6.01
C HIS A 103 2.41 14.53 4.60
N LEU A 104 1.79 15.37 3.76
CA LEU A 104 1.50 15.04 2.37
C LEU A 104 2.78 14.79 1.57
N GLY A 105 3.78 15.65 1.72
CA GLY A 105 5.05 15.52 1.02
C GLY A 105 5.84 14.28 1.45
N ALA A 106 5.87 13.98 2.75
CA ALA A 106 6.45 12.75 3.28
C ALA A 106 5.70 11.51 2.73
N TYR A 107 4.38 11.56 2.64
CA TYR A 107 3.59 10.50 2.03
C TYR A 107 3.90 10.32 0.53
N LEU A 108 4.03 11.41 -0.24
CA LEU A 108 4.30 11.35 -1.67
C LEU A 108 5.71 10.83 -1.98
N THR A 109 6.67 11.06 -1.08
CA THR A 109 8.09 10.71 -1.31
C THR A 109 8.51 9.40 -0.64
N LYS A 110 7.93 9.07 0.53
CA LYS A 110 8.32 7.93 1.36
C LYS A 110 7.21 6.93 1.60
N ASN A 111 5.99 7.19 1.12
CA ASN A 111 4.84 6.31 1.26
C ASN A 111 4.45 6.02 2.73
N ARG A 112 5.04 4.97 3.33
CA ARG A 112 4.84 4.55 4.73
C ARG A 112 5.87 5.17 5.66
N PHE A 113 5.96 6.50 5.61
CA PHE A 113 6.92 7.26 6.43
C PHE A 113 6.67 7.11 7.94
N ASP A 114 5.47 6.71 8.33
CA ASP A 114 5.13 6.30 9.69
C ASP A 114 5.94 5.08 10.13
N GLN A 115 6.14 4.10 9.25
CA GLN A 115 7.00 2.94 9.52
C GLN A 115 8.49 3.32 9.53
N ASP A 116 8.93 4.13 8.56
CA ASP A 116 10.32 4.63 8.51
C ASP A 116 10.73 5.30 9.83
N ILE A 117 9.84 6.13 10.40
CA ILE A 117 10.07 6.82 11.68
C ILE A 117 10.15 5.82 12.84
N ILE A 118 9.28 4.80 12.86
CA ILE A 118 9.33 3.76 13.89
C ILE A 118 10.66 3.01 13.82
N ASP A 119 11.09 2.62 12.62
CA ASP A 119 12.31 1.86 12.40
C ASP A 119 13.54 2.68 12.77
N GLN A 120 13.63 3.93 12.32
CA GLN A 120 14.70 4.86 12.74
C GLN A 120 14.74 5.05 14.25
N SER A 121 13.58 5.21 14.91
CA SER A 121 13.53 5.38 16.36
C SER A 121 14.06 4.17 17.12
N LYS A 122 13.85 2.95 16.59
CA LYS A 122 14.33 1.70 17.21
C LYS A 122 15.80 1.47 16.93
N ASP A 123 16.22 1.61 15.68
CA ASP A 123 17.58 1.29 15.24
C ASP A 123 18.61 2.28 15.79
N GLU A 124 18.24 3.56 15.86
CA GLU A 124 19.12 4.62 16.32
C GLU A 124 18.90 4.97 17.80
N ASN A 125 17.96 4.29 18.48
CA ASN A 125 17.49 4.62 19.82
C ASN A 125 17.13 6.12 19.95
N ALA A 126 16.59 6.69 18.87
CA ALA A 126 16.29 8.10 18.78
C ALA A 126 14.97 8.42 19.47
N SER A 127 15.01 9.36 20.42
CA SER A 127 13.80 9.83 21.11
C SER A 127 12.93 10.74 20.23
N LEU A 128 13.49 11.27 19.14
CA LEU A 128 12.84 12.20 18.22
C LEU A 128 13.42 12.04 16.81
N VAL A 129 12.55 11.93 15.82
CA VAL A 129 12.85 11.90 14.39
C VAL A 129 12.12 13.07 13.74
N ILE A 130 12.87 13.99 13.13
CA ILE A 130 12.33 15.19 12.50
C ILE A 130 12.47 15.04 10.99
N TYR A 131 11.36 15.13 10.26
CA TYR A 131 11.37 15.26 8.81
C TYR A 131 11.12 16.73 8.46
N ASN A 132 12.12 17.37 7.87
CA ASN A 132 12.10 18.77 7.49
C ASN A 132 12.12 18.88 5.95
N GLY A 133 11.50 19.94 5.41
CA GLY A 133 11.45 20.21 3.96
C GLY A 133 10.62 19.19 3.18
N MET A 134 9.70 18.48 3.84
CA MET A 134 8.85 17.53 3.12
C MET A 134 7.80 18.27 2.28
N SER A 135 7.39 19.48 2.70
CA SER A 135 6.50 20.35 1.93
C SER A 135 7.05 20.73 0.55
N ASP A 136 8.37 20.72 0.32
CA ASP A 136 9.02 21.19 -0.92
C ASP A 136 8.39 20.61 -2.20
N VAL A 137 8.02 19.32 -2.16
CA VAL A 137 7.40 18.64 -3.31
C VAL A 137 5.98 19.15 -3.59
N VAL A 138 5.25 19.53 -2.54
CA VAL A 138 3.90 20.11 -2.62
C VAL A 138 4.01 21.57 -3.06
N ASP A 139 4.89 22.34 -2.42
CA ASP A 139 5.11 23.76 -2.71
C ASP A 139 5.54 23.98 -4.16
N SER A 140 6.47 23.16 -4.64
CA SER A 140 6.93 23.18 -6.04
C SER A 140 5.79 22.94 -7.03
N ALA A 141 4.79 22.15 -6.66
CA ALA A 141 3.65 21.85 -7.53
C ALA A 141 2.66 23.03 -7.64
N PHE A 142 2.70 23.99 -6.72
CA PHE A 142 1.91 25.22 -6.74
C PHE A 142 2.72 26.47 -7.14
N ALA A 143 4.04 26.36 -7.27
CA ALA A 143 4.90 27.49 -7.62
C ALA A 143 4.74 27.99 -9.07
N SER A 144 4.20 27.17 -9.97
CA SER A 144 4.01 27.52 -11.39
C SER A 144 2.72 28.31 -11.61
N GLU A 145 2.73 29.31 -12.51
CA GLU A 145 1.49 29.97 -12.97
C GLU A 145 0.52 28.98 -13.67
N GLN A 146 1.03 27.85 -14.15
CA GLN A 146 0.26 26.78 -14.77
C GLN A 146 -0.03 25.63 -13.78
N TRP A 147 0.01 25.90 -12.47
CA TRP A 147 -0.17 24.87 -11.43
C TRP A 147 -1.47 24.07 -11.59
N GLU A 148 -2.52 24.63 -12.20
CA GLU A 148 -3.79 23.93 -12.45
C GLU A 148 -3.68 22.74 -13.41
N THR A 149 -2.87 22.88 -14.46
CA THR A 149 -2.71 21.90 -15.54
C THR A 149 -1.40 21.11 -15.48
N SER A 150 -0.45 21.58 -14.68
CA SER A 150 0.85 20.94 -14.48
C SER A 150 0.73 19.53 -13.92
N SER A 151 1.69 18.67 -14.25
CA SER A 151 1.78 17.33 -13.66
C SER A 151 1.96 17.43 -12.15
N LYS A 152 1.22 16.60 -11.42
CA LYS A 152 1.25 16.58 -9.96
C LYS A 152 2.30 15.60 -9.48
N PRO A 153 2.96 15.87 -8.35
CA PRO A 153 3.79 14.87 -7.70
C PRO A 153 2.92 13.68 -7.29
N THR A 154 3.38 12.49 -7.60
CA THR A 154 2.74 11.23 -7.24
C THR A 154 3.80 10.26 -6.77
N GLN A 155 3.41 9.31 -5.91
CA GLN A 155 4.29 8.20 -5.62
C GLN A 155 4.54 7.37 -6.89
N GLU A 156 5.76 6.88 -7.04
CA GLU A 156 6.14 6.03 -8.16
C GLU A 156 5.55 4.62 -8.02
N PHE A 157 4.88 4.16 -9.08
CA PHE A 157 4.34 2.81 -9.20
C PHE A 157 4.63 2.27 -10.60
N PRO A 158 5.02 0.99 -10.73
CA PRO A 158 5.09 0.36 -12.05
C PRO A 158 3.71 0.38 -12.74
N GLU A 159 3.70 0.62 -14.05
CA GLU A 159 2.47 0.80 -14.85
C GLU A 159 1.46 -0.35 -14.66
N VAL A 160 1.94 -1.60 -14.60
CA VAL A 160 1.07 -2.76 -14.40
C VAL A 160 0.38 -2.77 -13.03
N VAL A 161 1.01 -2.19 -12.00
CA VAL A 161 0.41 -2.05 -10.66
C VAL A 161 -0.64 -0.94 -10.68
N LEU A 162 -0.37 0.18 -11.37
CA LEU A 162 -1.38 1.22 -11.59
C LEU A 162 -2.62 0.69 -12.31
N LYS A 163 -2.47 -0.26 -13.25
CA LYS A 163 -3.61 -0.94 -13.90
C LYS A 163 -4.44 -1.75 -12.91
N VAL A 164 -3.81 -2.42 -11.93
CA VAL A 164 -4.53 -3.14 -10.87
C VAL A 164 -5.33 -2.16 -9.99
N LEU A 165 -4.69 -1.07 -9.55
CA LEU A 165 -5.34 -0.04 -8.73
C LEU A 165 -6.49 0.64 -9.49
N SER A 166 -6.31 0.88 -10.79
CA SER A 166 -7.36 1.42 -11.66
C SER A 166 -8.54 0.44 -11.80
N ALA A 167 -8.28 -0.86 -12.00
CA ALA A 167 -9.34 -1.86 -12.05
C ALA A 167 -10.14 -1.96 -10.74
N LEU A 168 -9.49 -1.79 -9.59
CA LEU A 168 -10.14 -1.71 -8.28
C LEU A 168 -11.02 -0.45 -8.15
N ASP A 169 -10.52 0.71 -8.56
CA ASP A 169 -11.26 1.98 -8.50
C ASP A 169 -12.42 2.06 -9.51
N ILE A 170 -12.33 1.33 -10.63
CA ILE A 170 -13.44 1.19 -11.58
C ILE A 170 -14.54 0.29 -11.00
N SER A 171 -14.16 -0.85 -10.41
CA SER A 171 -15.13 -1.86 -9.96
C SER A 171 -15.78 -1.50 -8.63
N ARG A 172 -15.00 -0.96 -7.68
CA ARG A 172 -15.42 -0.58 -6.32
C ARG A 172 -16.24 -1.63 -5.57
N GLU A 173 -15.96 -2.90 -5.84
CA GLU A 173 -16.62 -4.02 -5.15
C GLU A 173 -16.39 -3.96 -3.63
N PRO A 174 -17.31 -4.48 -2.80
CA PRO A 174 -17.18 -4.41 -1.34
C PRO A 174 -15.81 -4.89 -0.86
N GLY A 175 -15.11 -4.02 -0.12
CA GLY A 175 -13.76 -4.28 0.40
C GLY A 175 -12.61 -3.86 -0.50
N TRP A 176 -12.86 -3.22 -1.66
CA TRP A 176 -11.81 -2.83 -2.62
C TRP A 176 -10.72 -1.93 -2.00
N LEU A 177 -11.10 -1.01 -1.10
CA LEU A 177 -10.15 -0.16 -0.36
C LEU A 177 -9.16 -0.99 0.48
N SER A 178 -9.56 -2.19 0.91
CA SER A 178 -8.66 -3.08 1.64
C SER A 178 -7.53 -3.61 0.81
N VAL A 179 -7.84 -3.96 -0.44
CA VAL A 179 -6.86 -4.44 -1.40
C VAL A 179 -6.01 -3.27 -1.90
N ASP A 180 -6.65 -2.13 -2.22
CA ASP A 180 -5.97 -0.93 -2.71
C ASP A 180 -4.96 -0.41 -1.68
N SER A 181 -5.35 -0.27 -0.41
CA SER A 181 -4.46 0.12 0.69
C SER A 181 -3.29 -0.86 0.87
N LEU A 182 -3.54 -2.18 0.87
CA LEU A 182 -2.47 -3.18 0.99
C LEU A 182 -1.44 -3.11 -0.16
N ILE A 183 -1.88 -2.86 -1.39
CA ILE A 183 -0.97 -2.71 -2.53
C ILE A 183 -0.17 -1.41 -2.40
N ARG A 184 -0.78 -0.34 -1.91
CA ARG A 184 -0.09 0.95 -1.69
C ARG A 184 0.92 0.88 -0.57
N ASP A 185 0.71 0.03 0.44
CA ASP A 185 1.66 -0.21 1.53
C ASP A 185 3.02 -0.76 1.06
N PHE A 186 3.07 -1.41 -0.11
CA PHE A 186 4.32 -1.94 -0.63
C PHE A 186 5.36 -0.83 -0.82
N GLY A 187 6.56 -1.03 -0.27
CA GLY A 187 7.74 -0.21 -0.60
C GLY A 187 8.19 -0.39 -2.05
N GLU A 188 9.14 0.43 -2.50
CA GLU A 188 9.58 0.47 -3.90
C GLU A 188 10.00 -0.90 -4.46
N GLU A 189 10.89 -1.61 -3.75
CA GLU A 189 11.34 -2.94 -4.16
C GLU A 189 10.18 -3.95 -4.23
N ALA A 190 9.27 -3.90 -3.25
CA ALA A 190 8.09 -4.76 -3.22
C ALA A 190 7.14 -4.47 -4.40
N ARG A 191 6.91 -3.20 -4.75
CA ARG A 191 6.12 -2.82 -5.94
C ARG A 191 6.71 -3.36 -7.23
N ASN A 192 8.03 -3.26 -7.39
CA ASN A 192 8.74 -3.79 -8.56
C ASN A 192 8.66 -5.32 -8.65
N ASN A 193 8.82 -6.01 -7.53
CA ASN A 193 8.66 -7.47 -7.48
C ASN A 193 7.21 -7.89 -7.75
N PHE A 194 6.22 -7.21 -7.19
CA PHE A 194 4.81 -7.44 -7.44
C PHE A 194 4.46 -7.26 -8.93
N ALA A 195 4.97 -6.18 -9.54
CA ALA A 195 4.83 -5.90 -10.97
C ALA A 195 5.41 -7.01 -11.85
N LYS A 196 6.55 -7.58 -11.44
CA LYS A 196 7.19 -8.70 -12.14
C LYS A 196 6.31 -9.95 -12.12
N TYR A 197 5.74 -10.32 -10.97
CA TYR A 197 4.82 -11.46 -10.87
C TYR A 197 3.59 -11.27 -11.75
N LEU A 198 2.97 -10.08 -11.71
CA LEU A 198 1.84 -9.75 -12.58
C LEU A 198 2.20 -9.93 -14.06
N THR A 199 3.31 -9.33 -14.48
CA THR A 199 3.76 -9.35 -15.88
C THR A 199 4.11 -10.76 -16.35
N ASP A 200 4.74 -11.58 -15.51
CA ASP A 200 5.15 -12.93 -15.87
C ASP A 200 3.95 -13.87 -16.01
N LEU A 201 2.94 -13.74 -15.14
CA LEU A 201 1.70 -14.52 -15.28
C LEU A 201 0.86 -14.05 -16.46
N ASP A 202 0.78 -12.73 -16.68
CA ASP A 202 0.04 -12.12 -17.79
C ASP A 202 0.54 -12.59 -19.17
N LYS A 203 1.83 -12.91 -19.33
CA LYS A 203 2.38 -13.51 -20.56
C LYS A 203 1.73 -14.86 -20.92
N THR A 204 1.22 -15.57 -19.93
CA THR A 204 0.68 -16.93 -20.08
C THR A 204 -0.83 -17.01 -19.85
N ILE A 205 -1.48 -15.91 -19.48
CA ILE A 205 -2.90 -15.92 -19.10
C ILE A 205 -3.82 -16.36 -20.23
N GLU A 206 -3.46 -16.11 -21.48
CA GLU A 206 -4.26 -16.52 -22.64
C GLU A 206 -4.26 -18.05 -22.85
N GLN A 207 -3.29 -18.76 -22.27
CA GLN A 207 -3.14 -20.23 -22.39
C GLN A 207 -3.78 -20.99 -21.22
N HIS A 208 -4.32 -20.27 -20.22
CA HIS A 208 -4.87 -20.86 -19.01
C HIS A 208 -6.19 -20.20 -18.61
N PRO A 209 -7.16 -20.93 -18.04
CA PRO A 209 -8.38 -20.32 -17.51
C PRO A 209 -8.10 -19.29 -16.41
N ALA A 210 -7.10 -19.57 -15.59
CA ALA A 210 -6.64 -18.66 -14.54
C ALA A 210 -5.17 -18.90 -14.19
N ARG A 211 -4.54 -17.87 -13.62
CA ARG A 211 -3.21 -17.91 -13.02
C ARG A 211 -3.28 -17.21 -11.66
N TYR A 212 -2.43 -17.56 -10.72
CA TYR A 212 -2.42 -16.92 -9.41
C TYR A 212 -1.03 -16.93 -8.79
N PHE A 213 -0.82 -16.04 -7.83
CA PHE A 213 0.36 -16.02 -6.97
C PHE A 213 0.01 -15.42 -5.61
N ALA A 214 0.77 -15.82 -4.60
CA ALA A 214 0.78 -15.15 -3.31
C ALA A 214 1.98 -14.18 -3.27
N PHE A 215 1.79 -13.03 -2.64
CA PHE A 215 2.80 -11.99 -2.49
C PHE A 215 2.67 -11.33 -1.12
N GLY A 216 3.72 -10.68 -0.62
CA GLY A 216 3.75 -10.13 0.74
C GLY A 216 4.16 -11.21 1.75
N GLY A 217 5.08 -10.85 2.65
CA GLY A 217 5.64 -11.76 3.65
C GLY A 217 4.64 -12.14 4.76
N GLU A 218 5.16 -12.52 5.92
CA GLU A 218 4.35 -13.06 7.03
C GLU A 218 3.33 -12.07 7.62
N ALA A 219 3.56 -10.76 7.48
CA ALA A 219 2.70 -9.75 8.11
C ALA A 219 1.35 -9.54 7.39
N ASN A 220 1.37 -9.28 6.07
CA ASN A 220 0.16 -8.97 5.29
C ASN A 220 0.27 -9.56 3.88
N PRO A 221 0.04 -10.88 3.70
CA PRO A 221 0.08 -11.49 2.39
C PRO A 221 -1.18 -11.14 1.58
N ILE A 222 -1.00 -11.04 0.26
CA ILE A 222 -2.04 -10.93 -0.74
C ILE A 222 -2.03 -12.13 -1.68
N LEU A 223 -3.20 -12.72 -1.94
CA LEU A 223 -3.41 -13.64 -3.05
C LEU A 223 -3.96 -12.88 -4.25
N VAL A 224 -3.25 -12.93 -5.37
CA VAL A 224 -3.74 -12.41 -6.64
C VAL A 224 -4.20 -13.57 -7.52
N TRP A 225 -5.48 -13.58 -7.87
CA TRP A 225 -6.08 -14.50 -8.83
C TRP A 225 -6.36 -13.77 -10.14
N MET A 226 -5.62 -14.09 -11.20
CA MET A 226 -5.84 -13.57 -12.54
C MET A 226 -6.77 -14.52 -13.29
N GLN A 227 -8.01 -14.09 -13.50
CA GLN A 227 -9.01 -14.81 -14.28
C GLN A 227 -8.97 -14.36 -15.73
N ASN A 228 -8.85 -15.28 -16.67
CA ASN A 228 -9.02 -14.96 -18.08
C ASN A 228 -10.52 -14.78 -18.37
N SER A 229 -10.92 -13.62 -18.89
CA SER A 229 -12.33 -13.25 -19.12
C SER A 229 -13.07 -14.15 -20.11
N LYS A 230 -12.36 -15.00 -20.88
CA LYS A 230 -12.96 -16.02 -21.75
C LYS A 230 -13.58 -17.19 -20.99
N TYR A 231 -13.25 -17.34 -19.71
CA TYR A 231 -13.67 -18.47 -18.88
C TYR A 231 -14.41 -17.97 -17.64
N GLU A 232 -15.41 -18.74 -17.22
CA GLU A 232 -16.12 -18.53 -15.97
C GLU A 232 -15.22 -18.76 -14.75
N VAL A 233 -15.56 -18.12 -13.64
CA VAL A 233 -14.84 -18.26 -12.38
C VAL A 233 -15.33 -19.51 -11.64
N GLU A 234 -14.44 -20.50 -11.51
CA GLU A 234 -14.67 -21.67 -10.67
C GLU A 234 -14.42 -21.34 -9.18
N TRP A 235 -15.42 -20.79 -8.49
CA TRP A 235 -15.28 -20.28 -7.11
C TRP A 235 -14.79 -21.31 -6.09
N GLU A 236 -15.20 -22.58 -6.24
CA GLU A 236 -14.72 -23.67 -5.37
C GLU A 236 -13.20 -23.84 -5.47
N LYS A 237 -12.64 -23.74 -6.68
CA LYS A 237 -11.20 -23.83 -6.94
C LYS A 237 -10.45 -22.62 -6.41
N VAL A 238 -11.03 -21.42 -6.55
CA VAL A 238 -10.47 -20.18 -5.97
C VAL A 238 -10.38 -20.32 -4.46
N ASN A 239 -11.49 -20.70 -3.80
CA ASN A 239 -11.57 -20.84 -2.35
C ASN A 239 -10.65 -21.94 -1.82
N HIS A 240 -10.60 -23.09 -2.50
CA HIS A 240 -9.66 -24.17 -2.17
C HIS A 240 -8.22 -23.67 -2.23
N LYS A 241 -7.83 -23.03 -3.35
CA LYS A 241 -6.45 -22.55 -3.52
C LYS A 241 -6.10 -21.45 -2.51
N ALA A 242 -7.02 -20.53 -2.25
CA ALA A 242 -6.82 -19.47 -1.26
C ALA A 242 -6.62 -20.04 0.15
N SER A 243 -7.41 -21.03 0.54
CA SER A 243 -7.27 -21.73 1.82
C SER A 243 -5.94 -22.47 1.92
N VAL A 244 -5.53 -23.16 0.86
CA VAL A 244 -4.21 -23.82 0.76
C VAL A 244 -3.09 -22.81 0.98
N VAL A 245 -3.15 -21.65 0.33
CA VAL A 245 -2.14 -20.59 0.47
C VAL A 245 -2.11 -20.09 1.91
N ALA A 246 -3.26 -19.70 2.48
CA ALA A 246 -3.34 -19.17 3.85
C ALA A 246 -2.76 -20.14 4.89
N ILE A 247 -3.14 -21.42 4.83
CA ILE A 247 -2.64 -22.46 5.75
C ILE A 247 -1.14 -22.70 5.52
N SER A 248 -0.67 -22.67 4.27
CA SER A 248 0.75 -22.93 3.96
C SER A 248 1.68 -21.87 4.52
N ILE A 249 1.23 -20.61 4.57
CA ILE A 249 1.99 -19.47 5.13
C ILE A 249 1.62 -19.17 6.58
N LYS A 250 0.72 -19.96 7.19
CA LYS A 250 0.28 -19.86 8.59
C LYS A 250 -0.29 -18.49 8.96
N VAL A 251 -1.12 -17.92 8.10
CA VAL A 251 -1.84 -16.68 8.41
C VAL A 251 -3.31 -16.95 8.70
N GLU A 252 -3.84 -16.25 9.68
CA GLU A 252 -5.27 -16.29 10.02
C GLU A 252 -6.12 -15.52 9.01
N ASN A 253 -5.56 -14.43 8.46
CA ASN A 253 -6.22 -13.57 7.49
C ASN A 253 -5.36 -13.45 6.24
N LEU A 254 -5.93 -13.81 5.09
CA LEU A 254 -5.34 -13.63 3.77
C LEU A 254 -6.22 -12.67 2.99
N ILE A 255 -5.68 -11.53 2.58
CA ILE A 255 -6.37 -10.65 1.63
C ILE A 255 -6.22 -11.26 0.25
N GLY A 256 -7.31 -11.33 -0.51
CA GLY A 256 -7.26 -11.81 -1.89
C GLY A 256 -7.89 -10.82 -2.85
N VAL A 257 -7.45 -10.85 -4.10
CA VAL A 257 -8.03 -10.08 -5.20
C VAL A 257 -8.15 -10.96 -6.43
N LEU A 258 -9.32 -10.92 -7.06
CA LEU A 258 -9.56 -11.48 -8.39
C LEU A 258 -9.50 -10.37 -9.41
N LEU A 259 -8.57 -10.50 -10.36
CA LEU A 259 -8.40 -9.62 -11.51
C LEU A 259 -9.00 -10.30 -12.74
N LYS A 260 -9.99 -9.67 -13.38
CA LYS A 260 -10.49 -10.10 -14.69
C LYS A 260 -9.58 -9.54 -15.78
N VAL A 261 -9.03 -10.44 -16.59
CA VAL A 261 -8.04 -10.14 -17.63
C VAL A 261 -8.65 -10.46 -18.99
N GLY A 262 -8.97 -9.42 -19.76
CA GLY A 262 -9.60 -9.58 -21.07
C GLY A 262 -8.63 -10.11 -22.13
N LYS A 263 -7.51 -9.40 -22.25
CA LYS A 263 -6.35 -9.77 -23.07
C LYS A 263 -5.10 -9.34 -22.33
N ARG A 264 -3.94 -9.81 -22.79
CA ARG A 264 -2.65 -9.45 -22.19
C ARG A 264 -2.53 -7.95 -21.90
N GLY A 265 -2.21 -7.62 -20.67
CA GLY A 265 -2.00 -6.24 -20.19
C GLY A 265 -3.27 -5.41 -19.97
N VAL A 266 -4.47 -5.99 -20.12
CA VAL A 266 -5.75 -5.32 -19.93
C VAL A 266 -6.52 -5.95 -18.77
N TYR A 267 -6.54 -5.24 -17.64
CA TYR A 267 -7.30 -5.62 -16.44
C TYR A 267 -8.63 -4.87 -16.46
N GLU A 268 -9.71 -5.61 -16.70
CA GLU A 268 -11.05 -5.06 -16.95
C GLU A 268 -11.77 -4.70 -15.66
N ALA A 269 -11.59 -5.52 -14.63
CA ALA A 269 -12.20 -5.37 -13.31
C ALA A 269 -11.36 -6.07 -12.25
N ALA A 270 -11.52 -5.64 -11.00
CA ALA A 270 -10.88 -6.24 -9.85
C ALA A 270 -11.87 -6.31 -8.68
N GLN A 271 -11.93 -7.46 -8.02
CA GLN A 271 -12.79 -7.65 -6.86
C GLN A 271 -12.04 -8.32 -5.71
N PRO A 272 -12.23 -7.89 -4.46
CA PRO A 272 -11.71 -8.62 -3.32
C PRO A 272 -12.27 -10.04 -3.24
N LEU A 273 -11.44 -10.97 -2.78
CA LEU A 273 -11.84 -12.34 -2.50
C LEU A 273 -12.21 -12.46 -1.03
N LYS A 274 -13.41 -12.98 -0.75
CA LYS A 274 -13.78 -13.39 0.60
C LYS A 274 -13.22 -14.79 0.85
N ILE A 275 -12.14 -14.86 1.62
CA ILE A 275 -11.44 -16.12 1.90
C ILE A 275 -11.84 -16.60 3.29
N ASN A 276 -12.55 -17.72 3.37
CA ASN A 276 -12.86 -18.38 4.63
C ASN A 276 -11.83 -19.49 4.85
N VAL A 277 -10.79 -19.21 5.64
CA VAL A 277 -9.75 -20.19 5.96
C VAL A 277 -10.31 -21.20 6.97
N PRO A 278 -10.29 -22.52 6.68
CA PRO A 278 -10.71 -23.52 7.64
C PRO A 278 -9.78 -23.54 8.86
N VAL A 279 -10.36 -23.41 10.06
CA VAL A 279 -9.61 -23.41 11.33
C VAL A 279 -9.22 -24.83 11.74
N GLU A 280 -10.13 -25.79 11.54
CA GLU A 280 -9.94 -27.18 11.92
C GLU A 280 -9.97 -28.11 10.70
N GLN A 281 -9.17 -29.17 10.77
CA GLN A 281 -9.15 -30.21 9.75
C GLN A 281 -10.35 -31.17 9.96
N THR A 282 -11.20 -31.24 8.94
CA THR A 282 -12.33 -32.17 8.82
C THR A 282 -12.08 -33.16 7.68
N LYS A 283 -12.97 -34.15 7.52
CA LYS A 283 -12.90 -35.07 6.36
C LYS A 283 -13.08 -34.35 5.03
N GLU A 284 -13.90 -33.29 5.01
CA GLU A 284 -14.26 -32.54 3.80
C GLU A 284 -13.14 -31.63 3.31
N ASN A 285 -12.33 -31.08 4.23
CA ASN A 285 -11.24 -30.16 3.89
C ASN A 285 -9.84 -30.80 3.97
N MET A 286 -9.74 -32.12 4.16
CA MET A 286 -8.49 -32.85 4.33
C MET A 286 -7.47 -32.55 3.21
N LEU A 287 -7.95 -32.49 1.96
CA LEU A 287 -7.13 -32.19 0.79
C LEU A 287 -6.49 -30.79 0.85
N ILE A 288 -7.19 -29.79 1.42
CA ILE A 288 -6.66 -28.44 1.59
C ILE A 288 -5.43 -28.48 2.51
N PHE A 289 -5.51 -29.18 3.64
CA PHE A 289 -4.40 -29.30 4.59
C PHE A 289 -3.22 -30.11 4.02
N GLU A 290 -3.49 -31.16 3.24
CA GLU A 290 -2.43 -31.92 2.56
C GLU A 290 -1.71 -31.08 1.50
N ASP A 291 -2.46 -30.37 0.66
CA ASP A 291 -1.88 -29.49 -0.35
C ASP A 291 -1.14 -28.31 0.26
N ALA A 292 -1.62 -27.78 1.40
CA ALA A 292 -0.90 -26.75 2.16
C ALA A 292 0.44 -27.25 2.69
N LYS A 293 0.50 -28.49 3.19
CA LYS A 293 1.77 -29.13 3.61
C LYS A 293 2.73 -29.28 2.42
N ARG A 294 2.24 -29.75 1.27
CA ARG A 294 3.05 -29.87 0.04
C ARG A 294 3.58 -28.51 -0.43
N MET A 295 2.73 -27.49 -0.43
CA MET A 295 3.11 -26.13 -0.80
C MET A 295 4.17 -25.56 0.14
N ASN A 296 4.02 -25.72 1.45
CA ASN A 296 5.01 -25.26 2.44
C ASN A 296 6.38 -25.92 2.23
N GLN A 297 6.41 -27.23 1.94
CA GLN A 297 7.65 -27.95 1.64
C GLN A 297 8.35 -27.42 0.39
N GLN A 298 7.59 -27.10 -0.67
CA GLN A 298 8.15 -26.51 -1.90
C GLN A 298 8.67 -25.09 -1.69
N ILE A 299 8.01 -24.29 -0.85
CA ILE A 299 8.46 -22.94 -0.49
C ILE A 299 9.81 -23.03 0.24
N LYS A 300 9.91 -23.93 1.24
CA LYS A 300 11.15 -24.15 1.99
C LYS A 300 12.30 -24.60 1.10
N SER A 301 12.08 -25.57 0.21
CA SER A 301 13.14 -26.05 -0.69
C SER A 301 13.63 -24.96 -1.65
N ARG A 302 12.73 -24.13 -2.18
CA ARG A 302 13.09 -22.98 -3.03
C ARG A 302 13.88 -21.92 -2.26
N ALA A 303 13.50 -21.64 -1.01
CA ALA A 303 14.24 -20.73 -0.14
C ALA A 303 15.66 -21.26 0.13
N ASP A 304 15.80 -22.55 0.46
CA ASP A 304 17.10 -23.20 0.69
C ASP A 304 18.00 -23.15 -0.55
N HIS A 305 17.43 -23.37 -1.74
CA HIS A 305 18.16 -23.25 -3.01
C HIS A 305 18.54 -21.80 -3.35
N ALA A 306 17.69 -20.82 -3.05
CA ALA A 306 17.99 -19.40 -3.25
C ALA A 306 19.12 -18.91 -2.31
N VAL A 307 19.16 -19.42 -1.07
CA VAL A 307 20.25 -19.13 -0.12
C VAL A 307 21.56 -19.77 -0.57
N LYS A 308 21.53 -21.02 -1.05
CA LYS A 308 22.73 -21.71 -1.59
C LYS A 308 23.22 -21.12 -2.94
N GLY A 309 22.35 -20.44 -3.68
CA GLY A 309 22.66 -19.81 -4.97
C GLY A 309 23.24 -18.38 -4.89
N LYS A 310 23.28 -17.76 -3.69
CA LYS A 310 24.02 -16.50 -3.50
C LYS A 310 25.52 -16.79 -3.46
N LEU A 311 26.14 -16.80 -4.64
CA LEU A 311 27.59 -16.64 -4.79
C LEU A 311 28.04 -15.43 -3.96
N GLU A 312 29.12 -15.61 -3.20
CA GLU A 312 29.75 -14.54 -2.41
C GLU A 312 29.82 -13.24 -3.21
N PRO A 313 29.58 -12.07 -2.58
CA PRO A 313 29.68 -10.80 -3.27
C PRO A 313 31.08 -10.69 -3.89
N LYS A 314 31.16 -10.73 -5.22
CA LYS A 314 32.38 -10.42 -5.96
C LYS A 314 32.89 -9.09 -5.40
N GLN A 315 33.99 -9.12 -4.65
CA GLN A 315 34.67 -7.92 -4.19
C GLN A 315 34.81 -6.98 -5.40
N LYS A 316 34.08 -5.86 -5.38
CA LYS A 316 34.24 -4.82 -6.40
C LYS A 316 35.73 -4.44 -6.36
N ARG A 317 36.51 -4.83 -7.37
CA ARG A 317 37.90 -4.40 -7.51
C ARG A 317 37.90 -2.87 -7.44
N LYS A 318 38.47 -2.31 -6.36
CA LYS A 318 38.61 -0.87 -6.20
C LYS A 318 39.32 -0.32 -7.44
N VAL A 319 38.71 0.66 -8.12
CA VAL A 319 39.33 1.31 -9.29
C VAL A 319 40.63 1.95 -8.83
N GLY A 320 41.76 1.49 -9.37
CA GLY A 320 43.06 1.98 -8.97
C GLY A 320 43.21 3.48 -9.27
N ARG A 321 43.84 4.24 -8.36
CA ARG A 321 43.98 5.71 -8.42
C ARG A 321 44.53 6.24 -9.78
N ASN A 322 45.38 5.45 -10.46
CA ASN A 322 45.95 5.79 -11.77
C ASN A 322 45.25 5.12 -12.98
N ALA A 323 44.22 4.30 -12.78
CA ALA A 323 43.46 3.66 -13.85
C ALA A 323 42.59 4.70 -14.61
N SER A 324 42.21 4.39 -15.84
CA SER A 324 41.29 5.23 -16.63
C SER A 324 39.95 5.40 -15.90
N CYS A 325 39.43 6.62 -15.86
CA CYS A 325 38.22 6.94 -15.14
C CYS A 325 37.00 6.26 -15.81
N PRO A 326 36.14 5.55 -15.06
CA PRO A 326 34.99 4.84 -15.64
C PRO A 326 33.93 5.74 -16.29
N CYS A 327 33.96 7.05 -16.05
CA CYS A 327 33.02 8.01 -16.64
C CYS A 327 33.28 8.34 -18.12
N GLY A 328 34.26 7.68 -18.76
CA GLY A 328 34.57 7.87 -20.18
C GLY A 328 35.33 9.16 -20.52
N SER A 329 35.81 9.92 -19.53
CA SER A 329 36.46 11.22 -19.74
C SER A 329 37.88 11.17 -20.33
N GLY A 330 38.45 9.97 -20.53
CA GLY A 330 39.83 9.77 -20.98
C GLY A 330 40.92 10.14 -19.94
N LYS A 331 40.54 10.66 -18.76
CA LYS A 331 41.47 11.03 -17.68
C LYS A 331 41.69 9.89 -16.68
N LYS A 332 42.82 9.89 -15.96
CA LYS A 332 43.06 8.96 -14.82
C LYS A 332 42.08 9.26 -13.67
N TYR A 333 41.63 8.23 -12.95
CA TYR A 333 40.60 8.32 -11.91
C TYR A 333 40.89 9.44 -10.89
N LYS A 334 42.12 9.55 -10.36
CA LYS A 334 42.55 10.62 -9.43
C LYS A 334 42.47 12.06 -9.92
N ARG A 335 42.30 12.28 -11.22
CA ARG A 335 42.20 13.62 -11.82
C ARG A 335 40.79 13.91 -12.31
N CYS A 336 39.83 13.04 -11.99
CA CYS A 336 38.44 13.17 -12.44
C CYS A 336 37.47 12.99 -11.26
N HIS A 337 37.41 11.80 -10.66
CA HIS A 337 36.46 11.45 -9.61
C HIS A 337 37.11 10.83 -8.36
N GLY A 338 38.42 10.57 -8.40
CA GLY A 338 39.20 10.27 -7.22
C GLY A 338 39.61 11.58 -6.58
N LEU A 339 38.92 11.98 -5.50
CA LEU A 339 39.40 13.01 -4.58
C LEU A 339 40.88 12.77 -4.20
#